data_AF-A0A518A197-F1
#
_entry.id   AF-A0A518A197-F1
#
_cell.length_a   1.000
_cell.length_b   1.000
_cell.length_c   1.000
_cell.angle_alpha   90.00
_cell.angle_beta   90.00
_cell.angle_gamma   90.00
#
_symmetry.space_group_name_H-M   'P 1'
#
loop_
_entity.id
_entity.type
_entity.pdbx_description
1 polymer ?
#
loop_
_entity_poly.entity_id
_entity_poly.type
_entity_poly.pdbx_seq_one_letter_code
_entity_poly.pdbx_strand_id
1 'polypeptide(L)'
;MNESEAASNSDQSPGAQWLREESRSLQQTKRGLNLFLSGIIFVFFAVLGVLYFQYTTDMLSVVMTALPVMGMTGNLLMLAGVIFCLAVPDEVGARGLLIGAAIGISANIIFSGMIDYNPNLLPMPVALFLKLAGYIGLILFALFQRRLLLYIGRPDQTGKVTFLILTTVLFLLGSWGMELVAYLELMEIASMTIYAVMLPGFFTYPCFMGSLKRALVPVN
;
A
#
# COMPACT_ATOMS: atom_id res chain seq x y z
N MET A 1 39.96 -21.85 -24.29
CA MET A 1 38.74 -22.04 -23.46
C MET A 1 38.65 -20.83 -22.54
N ASN A 2 37.96 -19.76 -22.94
CA ASN A 2 37.54 -18.63 -22.06
C ASN A 2 36.69 -17.56 -22.78
N GLU A 3 36.31 -17.76 -24.05
CA GLU A 3 35.43 -16.82 -24.77
C GLU A 3 33.95 -17.22 -24.73
N SER A 4 33.60 -18.46 -24.33
CA SER A 4 32.20 -18.91 -24.26
C SER A 4 31.45 -18.50 -22.99
N GLU A 5 32.12 -18.21 -21.87
CA GLU A 5 31.45 -17.70 -20.66
C GLU A 5 31.14 -16.20 -20.75
N ALA A 6 31.93 -15.43 -21.51
CA ALA A 6 31.70 -14.01 -21.72
C ALA A 6 30.50 -13.73 -22.64
N ALA A 7 30.30 -14.59 -23.66
CA ALA A 7 29.16 -14.49 -24.59
C ALA A 7 27.83 -15.02 -24.01
N SER A 8 27.88 -15.81 -22.92
CA SER A 8 26.68 -16.33 -22.26
C SER A 8 26.02 -15.34 -21.28
N ASN A 9 26.76 -14.32 -20.82
CA ASN A 9 26.24 -13.33 -19.87
C ASN A 9 25.68 -12.07 -20.55
N SER A 10 25.88 -11.88 -21.85
CA SER A 10 25.49 -10.65 -22.56
C SER A 10 24.01 -10.56 -22.94
N ASP A 11 23.24 -11.65 -22.83
CA ASP A 11 21.81 -11.72 -23.20
C ASP A 11 20.84 -11.72 -22.00
N GLN A 12 21.36 -11.57 -20.76
CA GLN A 12 20.49 -11.53 -19.59
C GLN A 12 19.86 -10.15 -19.43
N SER A 13 18.53 -10.11 -19.24
CA SER A 13 17.85 -8.85 -18.97
C SER A 13 18.40 -8.21 -17.68
N PRO A 14 18.49 -6.87 -17.60
CA PRO A 14 19.02 -6.17 -16.42
C PRO A 14 18.32 -6.59 -15.10
N GLY A 15 17.04 -6.93 -15.16
CA GLY A 15 16.30 -7.46 -14.02
C GLY A 15 16.66 -8.89 -13.63
N ALA A 16 17.01 -9.76 -14.58
CA ALA A 16 17.47 -11.12 -14.29
C ALA A 16 18.88 -11.09 -13.65
N GLN A 17 19.76 -10.21 -14.13
CA GLN A 17 21.07 -9.99 -13.54
C GLN A 17 20.95 -9.42 -12.11
N TRP A 18 20.09 -8.43 -11.90
CA TRP A 18 19.82 -7.85 -10.59
C TRP A 18 19.30 -8.87 -9.55
N LEU A 19 18.48 -9.84 -10.00
CA LEU A 19 18.01 -10.93 -9.15
C LEU A 19 19.12 -11.93 -8.78
N ARG A 20 20.07 -12.16 -9.68
CA ARG A 20 21.16 -13.15 -9.52
C ARG A 20 22.29 -12.63 -8.63
N GLU A 21 22.60 -11.34 -8.71
CA GLU A 21 23.70 -10.73 -7.97
C GLU A 21 23.41 -10.51 -6.47
N GLU A 22 22.19 -10.80 -6.00
CA GLU A 22 21.73 -10.54 -4.61
C GLU A 22 22.17 -9.18 -4.05
N SER A 23 22.14 -8.17 -4.91
CA SER A 23 22.66 -6.84 -4.60
C SER A 23 22.01 -6.21 -3.36
N ARG A 24 22.74 -5.28 -2.71
CA ARG A 24 22.24 -4.53 -1.55
C ARG A 24 20.91 -3.81 -1.85
N SER A 25 20.73 -3.35 -3.08
CA SER A 25 19.48 -2.73 -3.57
C SER A 25 18.32 -3.73 -3.63
N LEU A 26 18.56 -4.98 -4.04
CA LEU A 26 17.54 -6.04 -4.02
C LEU A 26 17.12 -6.38 -2.58
N GLN A 27 18.08 -6.52 -1.67
CA GLN A 27 17.79 -6.80 -0.25
C GLN A 27 16.99 -5.66 0.39
N GLN A 28 17.35 -4.40 0.12
CA GLN A 28 16.61 -3.23 0.59
C GLN A 28 15.20 -3.16 0.00
N THR A 29 15.03 -3.43 -1.29
CA THR A 29 13.72 -3.45 -1.95
C THR A 29 12.83 -4.56 -1.38
N LYS A 30 13.38 -5.77 -1.15
CA LYS A 30 12.67 -6.87 -0.48
C LYS A 30 12.24 -6.49 0.93
N ARG A 31 13.11 -5.83 1.69
CA ARG A 31 12.80 -5.35 3.04
C ARG A 31 11.71 -4.27 3.01
N GLY A 32 11.77 -3.33 2.06
CA GLY A 32 10.77 -2.30 1.87
C GLY A 32 9.39 -2.88 1.54
N LEU A 33 9.32 -3.84 0.62
CA LEU A 33 8.09 -4.57 0.30
C LEU A 33 7.55 -5.31 1.54
N ASN A 34 8.40 -6.00 2.31
CA ASN A 34 7.94 -6.67 3.53
C ASN A 34 7.39 -5.66 4.57
N LEU A 35 8.07 -4.54 4.79
CA LEU A 35 7.61 -3.49 5.71
C LEU A 35 6.25 -2.92 5.27
N PHE A 36 6.11 -2.64 3.98
CA PHE A 36 4.87 -2.13 3.42
C PHE A 36 3.71 -3.13 3.59
N LEU A 37 3.98 -4.42 3.37
CA LEU A 37 3.00 -5.49 3.57
C LEU A 37 2.59 -5.60 5.04
N SER A 38 3.57 -5.62 5.95
CA SER A 38 3.31 -5.61 7.39
C SER A 38 2.47 -4.41 7.78
N GLY A 39 2.77 -3.22 7.25
CA GLY A 39 2.00 -2.02 7.52
C GLY A 39 0.53 -2.13 7.08
N ILE A 40 0.27 -2.65 5.88
CA ILE A 40 -1.10 -2.91 5.41
C ILE A 40 -1.83 -3.90 6.33
N ILE A 41 -1.16 -4.98 6.75
CA ILE A 41 -1.76 -5.97 7.65
C ILE A 41 -2.16 -5.33 8.99
N PHE A 42 -1.31 -4.46 9.53
CA PHE A 42 -1.63 -3.70 10.75
C PHE A 42 -2.83 -2.78 10.55
N VAL A 43 -2.89 -2.02 9.45
CA VAL A 43 -4.05 -1.18 9.13
C VAL A 43 -5.32 -2.01 8.96
N PHE A 44 -5.23 -3.16 8.29
CA PHE A 44 -6.36 -4.07 8.11
C PHE A 44 -6.91 -4.59 9.44
N PHE A 45 -6.03 -5.03 10.34
CA PHE A 45 -6.45 -5.46 11.68
C PHE A 45 -7.01 -4.32 12.53
N ALA A 46 -6.48 -3.10 12.38
CA ALA A 46 -7.04 -1.93 13.04
C ALA A 46 -8.48 -1.67 12.57
N VAL A 47 -8.74 -1.71 11.25
CA VAL A 47 -10.09 -1.54 10.68
C VAL A 47 -11.04 -2.66 11.12
N LEU A 48 -10.60 -3.92 11.09
CA LEU A 48 -11.39 -5.04 11.60
C LEU A 48 -11.69 -4.89 13.09
N GLY A 49 -10.71 -4.42 13.87
CA GLY A 49 -10.90 -4.11 15.29
C GLY A 49 -11.98 -3.06 15.50
N VAL A 50 -11.96 -1.96 14.74
CA VAL A 50 -12.98 -0.90 14.85
C VAL A 50 -14.36 -1.50 14.58
N LEU A 51 -14.50 -2.25 13.48
CA LEU A 51 -15.76 -2.92 13.12
C LEU A 51 -16.23 -3.94 14.16
N TYR A 52 -15.33 -4.69 14.79
CA TYR A 52 -15.70 -5.68 15.79
C TYR A 52 -16.13 -5.01 17.11
N PHE A 53 -15.28 -4.12 17.64
CA PHE A 53 -15.47 -3.56 18.98
C PHE A 53 -16.54 -2.47 19.02
N GLN A 54 -16.69 -1.67 17.97
CA GLN A 54 -17.74 -0.63 17.92
C GLN A 54 -19.15 -1.22 17.91
N TYR A 55 -19.31 -2.47 17.46
CA TYR A 55 -20.63 -3.08 17.23
C TYR A 55 -20.94 -4.29 18.12
N THR A 56 -19.95 -4.90 18.77
CA THR A 56 -20.14 -6.15 19.53
C THR A 56 -19.93 -5.97 21.04
N THR A 57 -19.32 -4.88 21.50
CA THR A 57 -18.89 -4.74 22.91
C THR A 57 -18.97 -3.30 23.41
N ASP A 58 -19.33 -3.11 24.69
CA ASP A 58 -19.26 -1.81 25.38
C ASP A 58 -17.83 -1.42 25.84
N MET A 59 -16.80 -2.14 25.40
CA MET A 59 -15.37 -1.93 25.75
C MET A 59 -14.74 -0.74 24.98
N LEU A 60 -15.48 0.35 24.82
CA LEU A 60 -15.10 1.49 23.96
C LEU A 60 -13.79 2.17 24.42
N SER A 61 -13.51 2.20 25.73
CA SER A 61 -12.40 2.99 26.31
C SER A 61 -11.00 2.43 26.05
N VAL A 62 -10.81 1.10 26.10
CA VAL A 62 -9.52 0.44 25.81
C VAL A 62 -9.26 0.38 24.29
N VAL A 63 -10.34 0.29 23.52
CA VAL A 63 -10.33 0.19 22.05
C VAL A 63 -9.96 1.52 21.39
N MET A 64 -10.41 2.64 21.97
CA MET A 64 -10.11 4.01 21.52
C MET A 64 -8.62 4.38 21.58
N THR A 65 -7.78 3.65 22.31
CA THR A 65 -6.34 3.92 22.40
C THR A 65 -5.50 2.91 21.63
N ALA A 66 -5.85 1.62 21.66
CA ALA A 66 -5.05 0.58 21.01
C ALA A 66 -5.21 0.57 19.47
N LEU A 67 -6.42 0.76 18.95
CA LEU A 67 -6.66 0.65 17.50
C LEU A 67 -6.07 1.83 16.70
N PRO A 68 -6.18 3.10 17.14
CA PRO A 68 -5.49 4.21 16.49
C PRO A 68 -3.97 4.01 16.46
N VAL A 69 -3.38 3.54 17.57
CA VAL A 69 -1.94 3.26 17.64
C VAL A 69 -1.54 2.14 16.66
N MET A 70 -2.35 1.09 16.54
CA MET A 70 -2.11 0.01 15.57
C MET A 70 -2.20 0.52 14.12
N GLY A 71 -3.23 1.32 13.80
CA GLY A 71 -3.40 1.91 12.47
C GLY A 71 -2.26 2.88 12.12
N MET A 72 -1.87 3.73 13.06
CA MET A 72 -0.76 4.67 12.90
C MET A 72 0.57 3.93 12.70
N THR A 73 0.83 2.88 13.49
CA THR A 73 2.01 2.01 13.31
C THR A 73 2.01 1.38 11.92
N GLY A 74 0.85 0.91 11.46
CA GLY A 74 0.71 0.37 10.11
C GLY A 74 1.05 1.37 9.01
N ASN A 75 0.52 2.60 9.10
CA ASN A 75 0.83 3.67 8.16
C ASN A 75 2.32 4.07 8.16
N LEU A 76 2.96 4.12 9.33
CA LEU A 76 4.39 4.37 9.46
C LEU A 76 5.24 3.27 8.82
N LEU A 77 4.86 2.00 9.01
CA LEU A 77 5.50 0.85 8.37
C LEU A 77 5.34 0.91 6.84
N MET A 78 4.18 1.34 6.34
CA MET A 78 3.97 1.57 4.91
C MET A 78 4.91 2.65 4.38
N LEU A 79 4.99 3.81 5.04
CA LEU A 79 5.89 4.88 4.63
C LEU A 79 7.35 4.42 4.64
N ALA A 80 7.79 3.76 5.71
CA ALA A 80 9.13 3.17 5.78
C ALA A 80 9.34 2.18 4.63
N GLY A 81 8.36 1.33 4.34
CA GLY A 81 8.41 0.40 3.21
C GLY A 81 8.65 1.10 1.87
N VAL A 82 7.94 2.21 1.59
CA VAL A 82 8.16 3.02 0.39
C VAL A 82 9.56 3.60 0.34
N ILE A 83 10.06 4.16 1.45
CA ILE A 83 11.41 4.75 1.54
C ILE A 83 12.48 3.69 1.26
N PHE A 84 12.35 2.49 1.84
CA PHE A 84 13.28 1.39 1.56
C PHE A 84 13.21 0.92 0.09
N CYS A 85 12.05 0.97 -0.54
CA CYS A 85 11.88 0.64 -1.96
C CYS A 85 12.53 1.67 -2.91
N LEU A 86 12.93 2.87 -2.45
CA LEU A 86 13.69 3.83 -3.27
C LEU A 86 15.09 3.31 -3.66
N ALA A 87 15.56 2.25 -3.00
CA ALA A 87 16.78 1.54 -3.37
C ALA A 87 16.66 0.78 -4.71
N VAL A 88 15.46 0.69 -5.31
CA VAL A 88 15.25 0.07 -6.61
C VAL A 88 16.15 0.70 -7.69
N PRO A 89 16.67 -0.10 -8.65
CA PRO A 89 17.50 0.43 -9.73
C PRO A 89 16.80 1.51 -10.57
N ASP A 90 17.58 2.46 -11.10
CA ASP A 90 17.05 3.59 -11.87
C ASP A 90 16.42 3.15 -13.20
N GLU A 91 16.88 2.02 -13.74
CA GLU A 91 16.39 1.37 -14.96
C GLU A 91 14.93 0.93 -14.85
N VAL A 92 14.41 0.73 -13.63
CA VAL A 92 12.98 0.45 -13.39
C VAL A 92 12.11 1.68 -13.69
N GLY A 93 12.71 2.88 -13.69
CA GLY A 93 12.04 4.15 -13.98
C GLY A 93 10.91 4.48 -13.00
N ALA A 94 10.89 3.89 -11.80
CA ALA A 94 9.74 3.96 -10.89
C ALA A 94 9.94 4.92 -9.70
N ARG A 95 11.06 5.65 -9.63
CA ARG A 95 11.32 6.61 -8.53
C ARG A 95 10.22 7.66 -8.36
N GLY A 96 9.70 8.22 -9.45
CA GLY A 96 8.59 9.18 -9.38
C GLY A 96 7.32 8.60 -8.76
N LEU A 97 7.02 7.31 -9.02
CA LEU A 97 5.89 6.61 -8.41
C LEU A 97 6.09 6.42 -6.91
N LEU A 98 7.30 6.07 -6.48
CA LEU A 98 7.64 5.91 -5.07
C LEU A 98 7.62 7.23 -4.30
N ILE A 99 8.12 8.33 -4.89
CA ILE A 99 8.06 9.66 -4.28
C ILE A 99 6.60 10.10 -4.11
N GLY A 100 5.78 9.96 -5.16
CA GLY A 100 4.35 10.27 -5.06
C GLY A 100 3.63 9.36 -4.04
N ALA A 101 4.00 8.08 -3.96
CA ALA A 101 3.50 7.17 -2.94
C ALA A 101 3.86 7.62 -1.52
N ALA A 102 5.10 8.06 -1.29
CA ALA A 102 5.55 8.55 0.00
C ALA A 102 4.79 9.83 0.43
N ILE A 103 4.56 10.76 -0.50
CA ILE A 103 3.76 11.97 -0.25
C ILE A 103 2.32 11.60 0.10
N GLY A 104 1.69 10.72 -0.69
CA GLY A 104 0.32 10.28 -0.44
C GLY A 104 0.16 9.59 0.91
N ILE A 105 1.04 8.64 1.24
CA ILE A 105 1.01 7.93 2.53
C ILE A 105 1.27 8.89 3.69
N SER A 106 2.16 9.88 3.51
CA SER A 106 2.37 10.93 4.52
C SER A 106 1.11 11.76 4.75
N ALA A 107 0.34 12.07 3.70
CA ALA A 107 -0.96 12.73 3.85
C ALA A 107 -1.95 11.86 4.65
N ASN A 108 -1.94 10.54 4.43
CA ASN A 108 -2.75 9.60 5.22
C ASN A 108 -2.34 9.56 6.70
N ILE A 109 -1.03 9.62 7.00
CA ILE A 109 -0.51 9.70 8.37
C ILE A 109 -1.00 10.98 9.08
N ILE A 110 -0.93 12.11 8.38
CA ILE A 110 -1.44 13.40 8.90
C ILE A 110 -2.94 13.31 9.16
N PHE A 111 -3.70 12.75 8.21
CA PHE A 111 -5.15 12.55 8.36
C PHE A 111 -5.48 11.69 9.58
N SER A 112 -4.90 10.49 9.69
CA SER A 112 -5.13 9.59 10.82
C SER A 112 -4.75 10.25 12.15
N GLY A 113 -3.56 10.85 12.24
CA GLY A 113 -3.11 11.50 13.48
C GLY A 113 -4.00 12.66 13.91
N MET A 114 -4.50 13.46 12.97
CA MET A 114 -5.37 14.60 13.27
C MET A 114 -6.78 14.18 13.69
N ILE A 115 -7.37 13.20 13.00
CA ILE A 115 -8.70 12.67 13.38
C ILE A 115 -8.67 12.04 14.77
N ASP A 116 -7.64 11.26 15.08
CA ASP A 116 -7.57 10.51 16.34
C ASP A 116 -7.24 11.42 17.54
N TYR A 117 -6.50 12.52 17.32
CA TYR A 117 -6.06 13.40 18.41
C TYR A 117 -6.96 14.62 18.61
N ASN A 118 -7.44 15.25 17.53
CA ASN A 118 -8.35 16.39 17.61
C ASN A 118 -9.15 16.59 16.30
N PRO A 119 -10.33 15.94 16.17
CA PRO A 119 -11.09 15.96 14.93
C PRO A 119 -11.61 17.36 14.55
N ASN A 120 -11.74 18.27 15.52
CA ASN A 120 -12.20 19.64 15.28
C ASN A 120 -11.18 20.51 14.53
N LEU A 121 -9.90 20.10 14.49
CA LEU A 121 -8.85 20.83 13.79
C LEU A 121 -8.78 20.50 12.29
N LEU A 122 -9.49 19.47 11.83
CA LEU A 122 -9.44 19.02 10.45
C LEU A 122 -10.78 19.29 9.76
N PRO A 123 -10.94 20.46 9.09
CA PRO A 123 -12.18 20.74 8.38
C PRO A 123 -12.42 19.69 7.28
N MET A 124 -13.68 19.29 7.09
CA MET A 124 -14.07 18.18 6.21
C MET A 124 -13.46 18.22 4.80
N PRO A 125 -13.35 19.37 4.10
CA PRO A 125 -12.69 19.42 2.79
C PRO A 125 -11.22 19.00 2.83
N VAL A 126 -10.49 19.37 3.88
CA VAL A 126 -9.09 18.99 4.10
C VAL A 126 -9.01 17.51 4.45
N ALA A 127 -9.95 17.01 5.25
CA ALA A 127 -10.08 15.60 5.61
C ALA A 127 -10.24 14.72 4.36
N LEU A 128 -11.17 15.07 3.48
CA LEU A 128 -11.43 14.39 2.20
C LEU A 128 -10.22 14.45 1.27
N PHE A 129 -9.54 15.60 1.19
CA PHE A 129 -8.35 15.77 0.35
C PHE A 129 -7.18 14.90 0.83
N LEU A 130 -6.88 14.90 2.13
CA LEU A 130 -5.80 14.10 2.69
C LEU A 130 -6.06 12.60 2.52
N LYS A 131 -7.31 12.16 2.68
CA LYS A 131 -7.73 10.78 2.47
C LYS A 131 -7.57 10.36 0.99
N LEU A 132 -7.98 11.22 0.07
CA LEU A 132 -7.79 11.02 -1.38
C LEU A 132 -6.30 10.89 -1.73
N ALA A 133 -5.46 11.78 -1.18
CA ALA A 133 -4.01 11.74 -1.36
C ALA A 133 -3.41 10.43 -0.81
N GLY A 134 -3.88 9.95 0.34
CA GLY A 134 -3.55 8.64 0.92
C GLY A 134 -3.79 7.50 -0.06
N TYR A 135 -4.98 7.45 -0.65
CA TYR A 135 -5.31 6.40 -1.61
C TYR A 135 -4.56 6.52 -2.94
N ILE A 136 -4.32 7.74 -3.43
CA ILE A 136 -3.45 7.95 -4.60
C ILE A 136 -2.06 7.38 -4.30
N GLY A 137 -1.55 7.55 -3.08
CA GLY A 137 -0.28 6.97 -2.66
C GLY A 137 -0.26 5.44 -2.75
N LEU A 138 -1.35 4.77 -2.35
CA LEU A 138 -1.51 3.31 -2.51
C LEU A 138 -1.55 2.88 -3.98
N ILE A 139 -2.22 3.64 -4.84
CA ILE A 139 -2.29 3.34 -6.28
C ILE A 139 -0.90 3.48 -6.92
N LEU A 140 -0.18 4.55 -6.58
CA LEU A 140 1.18 4.78 -7.07
C LEU A 140 2.15 3.67 -6.64
N PHE A 141 2.01 3.17 -5.40
CA PHE A 141 2.80 2.04 -4.94
C PHE A 141 2.46 0.73 -5.69
N ALA A 142 1.18 0.47 -5.96
CA ALA A 142 0.78 -0.67 -6.80
C ALA A 142 1.32 -0.55 -8.24
N LEU A 143 1.31 0.65 -8.82
CA LEU A 143 1.92 0.91 -10.13
C LEU A 143 3.44 0.68 -10.12
N PHE A 144 4.12 1.04 -9.02
CA PHE A 144 5.53 0.68 -8.81
C PHE A 144 5.72 -0.84 -8.83
N GLN A 145 4.88 -1.60 -8.12
CA GLN A 145 4.96 -3.07 -8.13
C GLN A 145 4.78 -3.64 -9.54
N ARG A 146 3.88 -3.07 -10.35
CA ARG A 146 3.71 -3.45 -11.76
C ARG A 146 4.98 -3.20 -12.57
N ARG A 147 5.60 -2.03 -12.43
CA ARG A 147 6.88 -1.74 -13.12
C ARG A 147 8.00 -2.66 -12.67
N LEU A 148 8.07 -2.95 -11.37
CA LEU A 148 9.05 -3.87 -10.82
C LEU A 148 8.90 -5.29 -11.40
N LEU A 149 7.67 -5.80 -11.52
CA LEU A 149 7.39 -7.11 -12.13
C LEU A 149 7.80 -7.18 -13.60
N LEU A 150 7.55 -6.11 -14.37
CA LEU A 150 7.97 -6.03 -15.77
C LEU A 150 9.50 -6.01 -15.88
N TYR A 151 10.17 -5.26 -15.00
CA TYR A 151 11.62 -5.19 -14.96
C TYR A 151 12.27 -6.56 -14.69
N ILE A 152 11.73 -7.33 -13.74
CA ILE A 152 12.24 -8.67 -13.41
C ILE A 152 11.76 -9.78 -14.36
N GLY A 153 11.06 -9.44 -15.45
CA GLY A 153 10.60 -10.42 -16.44
C GLY A 153 9.47 -11.34 -15.95
N ARG A 154 8.59 -10.86 -15.05
CA ARG A 154 7.42 -11.59 -14.52
C ARG A 154 6.09 -10.96 -14.98
N PRO A 155 5.82 -10.87 -16.30
CA PRO A 155 4.60 -10.27 -16.82
C PRO A 155 3.34 -11.05 -16.42
N ASP A 156 3.47 -12.35 -16.14
CA ASP A 156 2.39 -13.24 -15.69
C ASP A 156 1.68 -12.74 -14.41
N GLN A 157 2.41 -12.02 -13.55
CA GLN A 157 1.86 -11.47 -12.31
C GLN A 157 1.25 -10.08 -12.48
N THR A 158 1.42 -9.42 -13.64
CA THR A 158 0.97 -8.03 -13.84
C THR A 158 -0.56 -7.89 -13.88
N GLY A 159 -1.28 -8.89 -14.40
CA GLY A 159 -2.75 -8.90 -14.42
C GLY A 159 -3.35 -8.81 -13.02
N LYS A 160 -2.72 -9.46 -12.05
CA LYS A 160 -3.12 -9.38 -10.64
C LYS A 160 -2.86 -8.00 -10.03
N VAL A 161 -1.78 -7.31 -10.41
CA VAL A 161 -1.56 -5.90 -10.01
C VAL A 161 -2.64 -5.00 -10.61
N THR A 162 -2.99 -5.22 -11.87
CA THR A 162 -4.06 -4.46 -12.54
C THR A 162 -5.38 -4.65 -11.82
N PHE A 163 -5.70 -5.88 -11.41
CA PHE A 163 -6.87 -6.15 -10.58
C PHE A 163 -6.79 -5.41 -9.24
N LEU A 164 -5.64 -5.41 -8.57
CA LEU A 164 -5.44 -4.65 -7.32
C LEU A 164 -5.64 -3.13 -7.51
N ILE A 165 -5.12 -2.56 -8.60
CA ILE A 165 -5.33 -1.15 -8.93
C ILE A 165 -6.81 -0.87 -9.17
N LEU A 166 -7.48 -1.71 -9.96
CA LEU A 166 -8.89 -1.58 -10.28
C LEU A 166 -9.75 -1.62 -9.01
N THR A 167 -9.52 -2.60 -8.13
CA THR A 167 -10.25 -2.71 -6.87
C THR A 167 -9.98 -1.51 -5.98
N THR A 168 -8.71 -1.08 -5.85
CA THR A 168 -8.35 0.10 -5.05
C THR A 168 -9.04 1.36 -5.56
N VAL A 169 -9.10 1.57 -6.88
CA VAL A 169 -9.80 2.71 -7.50
C VAL A 169 -11.30 2.65 -7.26
N LEU A 170 -11.93 1.49 -7.45
CA LEU A 170 -13.37 1.32 -7.20
C LEU A 170 -13.71 1.56 -5.72
N PHE A 171 -12.89 1.06 -4.79
CA PHE A 171 -13.06 1.32 -3.36
C PHE A 171 -12.83 2.77 -2.97
N LEU A 172 -11.85 3.44 -3.59
CA LEU A 172 -11.62 4.87 -3.43
C LEU A 172 -12.86 5.66 -3.86
N LEU A 173 -13.35 5.43 -5.08
CA LEU A 173 -14.51 6.14 -5.60
C LEU A 173 -15.78 5.88 -4.77
N GLY A 174 -15.98 4.63 -4.33
CA GLY A 174 -17.08 4.26 -3.46
C GLY A 174 -17.01 4.94 -2.09
N SER A 175 -15.88 4.81 -1.38
CA SER A 175 -15.72 5.40 -0.04
C SER A 175 -15.77 6.93 -0.06
N TRP A 176 -15.12 7.55 -1.04
CA TRP A 176 -15.10 9.01 -1.20
C TRP A 176 -16.49 9.55 -1.59
N GLY A 177 -17.20 8.86 -2.50
CA GLY A 177 -18.55 9.23 -2.89
C GLY A 177 -19.54 9.14 -1.73
N MET A 178 -19.45 8.11 -0.90
CA MET A 178 -20.29 7.96 0.30
C MET A 178 -20.05 9.08 1.31
N GLU A 179 -18.79 9.46 1.57
CA GLU A 179 -18.48 10.57 2.47
C GLU A 179 -18.93 11.93 1.92
N LEU A 180 -18.87 12.12 0.60
CA LEU A 180 -19.40 13.33 -0.03
C LEU A 180 -20.93 13.41 0.09
N VAL A 181 -21.64 12.30 -0.15
CA VAL A 181 -23.10 12.21 0.00
C VAL A 181 -23.52 12.49 1.45
N ALA A 182 -22.79 11.94 2.43
CA ALA A 182 -23.02 12.20 3.84
C ALA A 182 -22.79 13.68 4.19
N TYR A 183 -21.72 14.29 3.67
CA TYR A 183 -21.41 15.71 3.87
C TYR A 183 -22.47 16.65 3.29
N LEU A 184 -23.04 16.29 2.14
CA LEU A 184 -24.11 17.07 1.51
C LEU A 184 -25.47 16.84 2.18
N GLU A 185 -25.53 16.08 3.29
CA GLU A 185 -26.75 15.71 4.01
C GLU A 185 -27.80 15.04 3.11
N LEU A 186 -27.37 14.45 1.99
CA LEU A 186 -28.25 13.82 1.01
C LEU A 186 -28.77 12.47 1.51
N MET A 187 -28.05 11.83 2.43
CA MET A 187 -28.44 10.56 3.06
C MET A 187 -27.68 10.34 4.37
N GLU A 188 -28.35 9.88 5.42
CA GLU A 188 -27.67 9.36 6.62
C GLU A 188 -27.00 8.03 6.28
N ILE A 189 -25.69 8.09 6.05
CA ILE A 189 -24.88 6.90 5.80
C ILE A 189 -24.36 6.38 7.13
N ALA A 190 -24.76 5.16 7.49
CA ALA A 190 -24.16 4.46 8.63
C ALA A 190 -22.66 4.28 8.38
N SER A 191 -21.83 4.66 9.36
CA SER A 191 -20.37 4.47 9.31
C SER A 191 -19.97 3.03 8.98
N MET A 192 -20.82 2.06 9.35
CA MET A 192 -20.73 0.64 9.00
C MET A 192 -20.54 0.39 7.50
N THR A 193 -21.26 1.12 6.64
CA THR A 193 -21.20 0.92 5.19
C THR A 193 -19.86 1.41 4.63
N ILE A 194 -19.29 2.48 5.18
CA ILE A 194 -18.00 3.03 4.77
C ILE A 194 -16.87 2.05 5.11
N TYR A 195 -16.83 1.54 6.34
CA TYR A 195 -15.81 0.56 6.77
C TYR A 195 -15.98 -0.81 6.10
N ALA A 196 -17.21 -1.28 5.88
CA ALA A 196 -17.48 -2.53 5.17
C ALA A 196 -17.01 -2.50 3.71
N VAL A 197 -17.10 -1.33 3.05
CA VAL A 197 -16.59 -1.11 1.69
C VAL A 197 -15.06 -1.04 1.67
N MET A 198 -14.39 -0.66 2.77
CA MET A 198 -12.92 -0.63 2.83
C MET A 198 -12.29 -2.03 3.01
N LEU A 199 -13.01 -2.98 3.63
CA LEU A 199 -12.51 -4.33 3.95
C LEU A 199 -11.95 -5.13 2.75
N PRO A 200 -12.62 -5.21 1.58
CA PRO A 200 -12.11 -6.04 0.49
C PRO A 200 -10.89 -5.39 -0.20
N GLY A 201 -10.74 -4.06 -0.15
CA GLY A 201 -9.54 -3.36 -0.61
C GLY A 201 -8.32 -3.68 0.24
N PHE A 202 -8.47 -3.68 1.56
CA PHE A 202 -7.41 -4.09 2.48
C PHE A 202 -7.16 -5.60 2.51
N PHE A 203 -8.13 -6.43 2.13
CA PHE A 203 -7.94 -7.88 2.00
C PHE A 203 -7.22 -8.26 0.69
N THR A 204 -7.48 -7.55 -0.40
CA THR A 204 -6.86 -7.84 -1.71
C THR A 204 -5.37 -7.51 -1.74
N TYR A 205 -4.93 -6.49 -1.01
CA TYR A 205 -3.53 -6.05 -0.99
C TYR A 205 -2.56 -7.10 -0.38
N PRO A 206 -2.80 -7.70 0.81
CA PRO A 206 -1.95 -8.74 1.37
C PRO A 206 -1.95 -10.04 0.56
N CYS A 207 -3.11 -10.47 0.06
CA CYS A 207 -3.22 -11.63 -0.83
C CYS A 207 -2.38 -11.44 -2.09
N PHE A 208 -2.35 -10.23 -2.64
CA PHE A 208 -1.58 -9.92 -3.84
C PHE A 208 -0.07 -9.80 -3.56
N MET A 209 0.32 -9.12 -2.50
CA MET A 209 1.72 -8.91 -2.15
C MET A 209 2.44 -10.21 -1.75
N GLY A 210 1.71 -11.17 -1.18
CA GLY A 210 2.22 -12.53 -0.97
C GLY A 210 2.61 -13.24 -2.27
N SER A 211 1.88 -12.97 -3.37
CA SER A 211 2.21 -13.48 -4.71
C SER A 211 3.46 -12.80 -5.28
N LEU A 212 3.62 -11.50 -5.04
CA LEU A 212 4.80 -10.72 -5.47
C LEU A 212 6.08 -11.17 -4.76
N LYS A 213 5.98 -11.48 -3.45
CA LYS A 213 7.10 -12.01 -2.66
C LYS A 213 7.63 -13.33 -3.21
N ARG A 214 6.74 -14.22 -3.66
CA ARG A 214 7.13 -15.49 -4.31
C ARG A 214 7.84 -15.26 -5.65
N ALA A 215 7.49 -14.20 -6.37
CA ALA A 215 8.13 -13.86 -7.65
C ALA A 215 9.54 -13.25 -7.49
N LEU A 216 9.89 -12.74 -6.30
CA LEU A 216 11.19 -12.16 -5.96
C LEU A 216 12.19 -13.17 -5.37
N VAL A 217 11.81 -14.44 -5.25
CA VAL A 217 12.72 -15.54 -4.90
C VAL A 217 13.40 -16.02 -6.19
N PRO A 218 14.74 -16.13 -6.24
CA PRO A 218 15.42 -16.66 -7.41
C PRO A 218 14.90 -18.06 -7.73
N VAL A 219 14.67 -18.34 -9.01
CA VAL A 219 14.39 -19.71 -9.47
C VAL A 219 15.73 -20.43 -9.43
N ASN A 220 15.90 -21.32 -8.46
CA ASN A 220 16.98 -22.31 -8.46
C ASN A 220 16.73 -23.35 -9.55
#